data_AF-A0A6V7QRJ6-F1
#
_entry.id   AF-A0A6V7QRJ6-F1
#
_cell.length_a   1.000
_cell.length_b   1.000
_cell.length_c   1.000
_cell.angle_alpha   90.00
_cell.angle_beta   90.00
_cell.angle_gamma   90.00
#
_symmetry.space_group_name_H-M   'P 1'
#
loop_
_entity.id
_entity.type
_entity.pdbx_description
1 polymer ?
#
loop_
_entity_poly.entity_id
_entity_poly.type
_entity_poly.pdbx_seq_one_letter_code
_entity_poly.pdbx_strand_id
1 'polypeptide(L)'
;MAAAEEKEESMSISNLNAFDIISLSTGFDLSGLFEERSGRKEARFTTRQPAPNIISKLEEMAKSLKLNVKKKTNGIFKIEGPKEGRKGVVELDLEIYEIAPLFHLVEMKKTSGDTLEYQKLLKEEIRPALKDIVWAWQDDEQQSQEPPPPQQQQQQQQS
;
A
#
# COMPACT_ATOMS: atom_id res chain seq x y z
N MET A 1 -24.84 35.61 17.64
CA MET A 1 -24.67 34.18 17.31
C MET A 1 -24.42 34.12 15.81
N ALA A 2 -23.15 34.13 15.42
CA ALA A 2 -22.74 34.02 14.02
C ALA A 2 -22.20 32.61 13.82
N ALA A 3 -22.80 31.87 12.89
CA ALA A 3 -22.39 30.55 12.50
C ALA A 3 -20.94 30.61 11.98
N ALA A 4 -20.08 29.73 12.49
CA ALA A 4 -18.78 29.50 11.91
C ALA A 4 -19.00 28.74 10.59
N GLU A 5 -18.72 29.41 9.48
CA GLU A 5 -18.52 28.74 8.19
C GLU A 5 -17.31 27.81 8.35
N GLU A 6 -17.58 26.50 8.34
CA GLU A 6 -16.55 25.49 8.19
C GLU A 6 -15.93 25.68 6.81
N LYS A 7 -14.75 26.30 6.82
CA LYS A 7 -13.89 26.43 5.65
C LYS A 7 -13.57 25.02 5.17
N GLU A 8 -14.14 24.60 4.05
CA GLU A 8 -13.62 23.49 3.27
C GLU A 8 -12.14 23.83 2.97
N GLU A 9 -11.23 23.33 3.77
CA GLU A 9 -9.84 23.19 3.35
C GLU A 9 -9.89 22.28 2.13
N SER A 10 -9.77 22.89 0.96
CA SER A 10 -9.57 22.17 -0.29
C SER A 10 -8.39 21.24 -0.10
N MET A 11 -8.66 19.96 0.16
CA MET A 11 -7.62 18.94 0.22
C MET A 11 -7.05 18.84 -1.19
N SER A 12 -5.91 19.46 -1.43
CA SER A 12 -5.24 19.40 -2.73
C SER A 12 -4.66 17.99 -2.88
N ILE A 13 -5.34 17.16 -3.66
CA ILE A 13 -4.87 15.83 -4.01
C ILE A 13 -3.96 15.97 -5.22
N SER A 14 -2.81 15.31 -5.16
CA SER A 14 -1.85 15.29 -6.25
C SER A 14 -2.44 14.55 -7.44
N ASN A 15 -2.36 15.15 -8.63
CA ASN A 15 -2.70 14.46 -9.87
C ASN A 15 -1.51 13.62 -10.34
N LEU A 16 -1.76 12.42 -10.83
CA LEU A 16 -0.79 11.59 -11.54
C LEU A 16 -1.13 11.55 -13.03
N ASN A 17 -0.16 11.95 -13.85
CA ASN A 17 -0.25 11.80 -15.29
C ASN A 17 0.19 10.39 -15.72
N ALA A 18 0.03 10.07 -17.01
CA ALA A 18 0.39 8.76 -17.55
C ALA A 18 1.88 8.42 -17.43
N PHE A 19 2.79 9.39 -17.59
CA PHE A 19 4.23 9.17 -17.41
C PHE A 19 4.58 8.90 -15.96
N ASP A 20 3.93 9.58 -15.02
CA ASP A 20 4.12 9.32 -13.59
C ASP A 20 3.73 7.87 -13.27
N ILE A 21 2.58 7.40 -13.75
CA ILE A 21 2.11 6.01 -13.55
C ILE A 21 3.10 5.00 -14.16
N ILE A 22 3.60 5.25 -15.37
CA ILE A 22 4.59 4.38 -16.02
C ILE A 22 5.87 4.30 -15.19
N SER A 23 6.31 5.43 -14.62
CA SER A 23 7.53 5.49 -13.80
C SER A 23 7.44 4.65 -12.51
N LEU A 24 6.24 4.38 -12.01
CA LEU A 24 6.00 3.56 -10.82
C LEU A 24 6.15 2.05 -11.07
N SER A 25 6.25 1.61 -12.33
CA SER A 25 6.39 0.18 -12.66
C SER A 25 7.75 -0.35 -12.21
N THR A 26 7.75 -1.53 -11.58
CA THR A 26 8.97 -2.21 -11.12
C THR A 26 9.93 -2.54 -12.27
N GLY A 27 9.45 -2.57 -13.53
CA GLY A 27 10.30 -2.75 -14.71
C GLY A 27 11.21 -1.56 -15.02
N PHE A 28 10.90 -0.38 -14.49
CA PHE A 28 11.74 0.82 -14.58
C PHE A 28 12.52 1.11 -13.30
N ASP A 29 12.31 0.33 -12.24
CA ASP A 29 13.02 0.46 -10.96
C ASP A 29 14.37 -0.26 -11.01
N LEU A 30 15.45 0.51 -11.01
CA LEU A 30 16.82 0.01 -11.03
C LEU A 30 17.41 -0.25 -9.63
N SER A 31 16.66 0.03 -8.56
CA SER A 31 17.13 -0.13 -7.17
C SER A 31 17.59 -1.56 -6.88
N GLY A 32 16.94 -2.56 -7.49
CA GLY A 32 17.31 -3.97 -7.37
C GLY A 32 18.68 -4.36 -7.93
N LEU A 33 19.35 -3.48 -8.70
CA LEU A 33 20.74 -3.70 -9.13
C LEU A 33 21.76 -3.35 -8.04
N PHE A 34 21.37 -2.53 -7.05
CA PHE A 34 22.28 -1.93 -6.08
C PHE A 34 21.92 -2.27 -4.62
N GLU A 35 20.67 -2.61 -4.31
CA GLU A 35 20.25 -3.07 -2.98
C GLU A 35 20.26 -4.60 -2.90
N GLU A 36 20.81 -5.14 -1.80
CA GLU A 36 20.53 -6.51 -1.37
C GLU A 36 19.00 -6.67 -1.23
N ARG A 37 18.43 -7.79 -1.68
CA ARG A 37 16.97 -8.04 -1.84
C ARG A 37 16.19 -7.89 -0.51
N SER A 38 16.10 -6.67 0.00
CA SER A 38 15.29 -6.27 1.12
C SER A 38 13.91 -6.06 0.54
N GLY A 39 12.99 -6.99 0.83
CA GLY A 39 11.71 -7.11 0.15
C GLY A 39 10.95 -5.79 -0.03
N ARG A 40 10.00 -5.81 -0.97
CA ARG A 40 9.27 -4.64 -1.44
C ARG A 40 8.75 -3.76 -0.29
N LYS A 41 9.09 -2.47 -0.34
CA LYS A 41 8.77 -1.44 0.67
C LYS A 41 7.51 -0.64 0.32
N GLU A 42 6.96 -0.85 -0.88
CA GLU A 42 5.86 -0.09 -1.44
C GLU A 42 4.76 -1.04 -1.91
N ALA A 43 3.51 -0.69 -1.63
CA ALA A 43 2.33 -1.37 -2.12
C ALA A 43 1.34 -0.35 -2.69
N ARG A 44 0.64 -0.72 -3.76
CA ARG A 44 -0.30 0.19 -4.43
C ARG A 44 -1.60 -0.51 -4.75
N PHE A 45 -2.69 0.23 -4.65
CA PHE A 45 -3.98 -0.20 -5.19
C PHE A 45 -4.68 0.93 -5.91
N THR A 46 -5.54 0.55 -6.85
CA THR A 46 -6.45 1.48 -7.54
C THR A 46 -7.83 1.42 -6.91
N THR A 47 -8.58 2.52 -6.98
CA THR A 47 -9.96 2.60 -6.47
C THR A 47 -10.82 3.48 -7.35
N ARG A 48 -12.11 3.15 -7.42
CA ARG A 48 -13.15 3.95 -8.09
C ARG A 48 -13.95 4.84 -7.13
N GLN A 49 -13.47 4.98 -5.89
CA GLN A 49 -14.10 5.82 -4.88
C GLN A 49 -13.62 7.27 -5.03
N PRO A 50 -14.48 8.26 -4.75
CA PRO A 50 -14.05 9.65 -4.62
C PRO A 50 -13.14 9.80 -3.41
N ALA A 51 -12.23 10.78 -3.43
CA ALA A 51 -11.22 10.93 -2.39
C ALA A 51 -11.76 11.07 -0.95
N PRO A 52 -12.88 11.77 -0.68
CA PRO A 52 -13.45 11.81 0.67
C PRO A 52 -13.76 10.41 1.21
N ASN A 53 -14.27 9.50 0.37
CA ASN A 53 -14.58 8.13 0.78
C ASN A 53 -13.32 7.32 1.06
N ILE A 54 -12.27 7.53 0.25
CA ILE A 54 -10.96 6.90 0.47
C ILE A 54 -10.41 7.35 1.83
N ILE A 55 -10.41 8.65 2.08
CA ILE A 55 -9.94 9.26 3.33
C ILE A 55 -10.69 8.69 4.53
N SER A 56 -12.02 8.70 4.50
CA SER A 56 -12.83 8.15 5.60
C SER A 56 -12.53 6.66 5.83
N LYS A 57 -12.31 5.88 4.78
CA LYS A 57 -11.96 4.47 4.90
C LYS A 57 -10.55 4.26 5.48
N LEU A 58 -9.58 5.09 5.13
CA LEU A 58 -8.24 5.04 5.71
C LEU A 58 -8.28 5.37 7.22
N GLU A 59 -9.11 6.32 7.63
CA GLU A 59 -9.30 6.67 9.05
C GLU A 59 -10.00 5.55 9.82
N GLU A 60 -11.05 4.96 9.25
CA GLU A 60 -11.74 3.80 9.82
C GLU A 60 -10.78 2.62 10.00
N MET A 61 -9.98 2.33 8.96
CA MET A 61 -8.95 1.30 9.00
C MET A 61 -7.95 1.58 10.12
N ALA A 62 -7.36 2.77 10.19
CA ALA A 62 -6.38 3.13 11.21
C ALA A 62 -6.96 2.97 12.63
N LYS A 63 -8.20 3.42 12.84
CA LYS A 63 -8.90 3.26 14.12
C LYS A 63 -9.15 1.79 14.48
N SER A 64 -9.63 0.99 13.53
CA SER A 64 -9.94 -0.43 13.74
C SER A 64 -8.70 -1.25 14.10
N LEU A 65 -7.58 -0.94 13.46
CA LEU A 65 -6.29 -1.60 13.65
C LEU A 65 -5.44 -0.97 14.76
N LYS A 66 -5.96 0.06 15.45
CA LYS A 66 -5.25 0.81 16.51
C LYS A 66 -3.92 1.40 16.04
N LEU A 67 -3.85 1.80 14.77
CA LEU A 67 -2.72 2.49 14.18
C LEU A 67 -2.74 3.96 14.59
N ASN A 68 -1.57 4.53 14.84
CA ASN A 68 -1.45 5.90 15.27
C ASN A 68 -1.28 6.83 14.06
N VAL A 69 -2.25 7.71 13.81
CA VAL A 69 -2.16 8.69 12.71
C VAL A 69 -1.39 9.92 13.19
N LYS A 70 -0.19 10.14 12.64
CA LYS A 70 0.68 11.27 12.99
C LYS A 70 0.38 12.54 12.22
N LYS A 71 -0.02 12.38 10.95
CA LYS A 71 -0.25 13.50 10.05
C LYS A 71 -1.31 13.11 9.04
N LYS A 72 -2.20 14.07 8.74
CA LYS A 72 -3.18 14.02 7.66
C LYS A 72 -3.17 15.39 6.98
N THR A 73 -2.59 15.49 5.79
CA THR A 73 -2.50 16.77 5.07
C THR A 73 -2.38 16.50 3.57
N ASN A 74 -3.18 17.19 2.74
CA ASN A 74 -3.10 17.14 1.28
C ASN A 74 -3.08 15.70 0.70
N GLY A 75 -3.98 14.83 1.17
CA GLY A 75 -4.05 13.44 0.70
C GLY A 75 -2.95 12.51 1.24
N ILE A 76 -2.05 13.00 2.09
CA ILE A 76 -0.99 12.21 2.73
C ILE A 76 -1.38 11.86 4.17
N PHE A 77 -1.28 10.57 4.51
CA PHE A 77 -1.43 10.03 5.85
C PHE A 77 -0.11 9.44 6.30
N LYS A 78 0.38 9.85 7.47
CA LYS A 78 1.50 9.17 8.12
C LYS A 78 0.95 8.35 9.27
N ILE A 79 1.13 7.04 9.22
CA ILE A 79 0.62 6.12 10.24
C ILE A 79 1.73 5.26 10.84
N GLU A 80 1.62 5.02 12.14
CA GLU A 80 2.52 4.13 12.87
C GLU A 80 1.78 2.86 13.33
N GLY A 81 2.52 1.75 13.30
CA GLY A 81 2.12 0.47 13.86
C GLY A 81 1.85 0.56 15.37
N PRO A 82 1.07 -0.39 15.92
CA PRO A 82 0.62 -0.33 17.31
C PRO A 82 1.71 -0.75 18.31
N LYS A 83 2.83 -1.32 17.84
CA LYS A 83 3.86 -1.95 18.66
C LYS A 83 5.24 -1.70 18.07
N GLU A 84 6.23 -1.65 18.95
CA GLU A 84 7.63 -1.60 18.59
C GLU A 84 8.13 -3.00 18.21
N GLY A 85 8.76 -3.10 17.05
CA GLY A 85 9.34 -4.32 16.51
C GLY A 85 10.85 -4.40 16.73
N ARG A 86 11.50 -5.38 16.08
CA ARG A 86 12.96 -5.57 16.21
C ARG A 86 13.77 -4.37 15.71
N LYS A 87 13.23 -3.63 14.73
CA LYS A 87 13.86 -2.46 14.10
C LYS A 87 13.10 -1.16 14.41
N GLY A 88 12.48 -1.09 15.58
CA GLY A 88 11.60 0.01 15.96
C GLY A 88 10.17 -0.17 15.47
N VAL A 89 9.36 0.87 15.64
CA VAL A 89 7.95 0.88 15.20
C VAL A 89 7.88 0.89 13.67
N VAL A 90 6.96 0.12 13.10
CA VAL A 90 6.67 0.19 11.66
C VAL A 90 5.96 1.50 11.37
N GLU A 91 6.53 2.30 10.48
CA GLU A 91 5.91 3.53 9.99
C GLU A 91 5.66 3.41 8.49
N LEU A 92 4.51 3.90 8.03
CA LEU A 92 4.21 3.98 6.62
C LEU A 92 3.45 5.27 6.26
N ASP A 93 3.80 5.80 5.09
CA ASP A 93 3.09 6.90 4.45
C ASP A 93 2.05 6.32 3.48
N LEU A 94 0.83 6.85 3.49
CA LEU A 94 -0.19 6.60 2.48
C LEU A 94 -0.43 7.89 1.73
N GLU A 95 -0.37 7.83 0.40
CA GLU A 95 -0.61 8.99 -0.45
C GLU A 95 -1.69 8.66 -1.48
N ILE A 96 -2.67 9.55 -1.57
CA ILE A 96 -3.78 9.45 -2.52
C ILE A 96 -3.44 10.32 -3.72
N TYR A 97 -3.55 9.74 -4.91
CA TYR A 97 -3.34 10.42 -6.16
C TYR A 97 -4.57 10.30 -7.05
N GLU A 98 -4.96 11.39 -7.70
CA GLU A 98 -6.01 11.38 -8.73
C GLU A 98 -5.39 11.04 -10.09
N ILE A 99 -5.90 10.01 -10.74
CA ILE A 99 -5.49 9.63 -12.11
C ILE A 99 -6.49 10.20 -13.13
N ALA A 100 -7.77 10.15 -12.78
CA ALA A 100 -8.90 10.66 -13.56
C ALA A 100 -10.08 10.91 -12.60
N PRO A 101 -11.16 11.59 -13.05
CA PRO A 101 -12.33 11.80 -12.20
C PRO A 101 -12.86 10.48 -11.64
N LEU A 102 -12.98 10.40 -10.30
CA LEU A 102 -13.40 9.20 -9.56
C LEU A 102 -12.48 7.98 -9.71
N PHE A 103 -11.24 8.16 -10.17
CA PHE A 103 -10.24 7.10 -10.27
C PHE A 103 -8.94 7.52 -9.60
N HIS A 104 -8.61 6.85 -8.50
CA HIS A 104 -7.47 7.20 -7.67
C HIS A 104 -6.51 6.02 -7.53
N LEU A 105 -5.23 6.35 -7.39
CA LEU A 105 -4.19 5.46 -6.91
C LEU A 105 -3.92 5.76 -5.45
N VAL A 106 -3.81 4.73 -4.63
CA VAL A 106 -3.30 4.87 -3.26
C VAL A 106 -1.97 4.14 -3.19
N GLU A 107 -0.92 4.90 -2.91
CA GLU A 107 0.40 4.35 -2.63
C GLU A 107 0.62 4.23 -1.12
N MET A 108 1.20 3.12 -0.69
CA MET A 108 1.58 2.87 0.69
C MET A 108 3.07 2.56 0.74
N LYS A 109 3.85 3.37 1.45
CA LYS A 109 5.31 3.26 1.50
C LYS A 109 5.79 3.11 2.93
N LYS A 110 6.53 2.04 3.21
CA LYS A 110 7.22 1.87 4.50
C LYS A 110 8.32 2.91 4.64
N THR A 111 8.27 3.72 5.69
CA THR A 111 9.27 4.76 6.00
C THR A 111 10.21 4.37 7.13
N SER A 112 9.76 3.51 8.07
CA SER A 112 10.56 3.01 9.19
C SER A 112 10.15 1.59 9.61
N GLY A 113 10.93 0.96 10.50
CA GLY A 113 10.65 -0.35 11.07
C GLY A 113 11.06 -1.55 10.21
N ASP A 114 10.74 -2.75 10.69
CA ASP A 114 11.14 -4.00 10.04
C ASP A 114 10.27 -4.30 8.79
N THR A 115 10.92 -4.76 7.71
CA THR A 115 10.23 -5.01 6.43
C THR A 115 9.30 -6.23 6.50
N LEU A 116 9.66 -7.28 7.23
CA LEU A 116 8.81 -8.48 7.34
C LEU A 116 7.57 -8.17 8.19
N GLU A 117 7.76 -7.39 9.27
CA GLU A 117 6.64 -6.90 10.07
C GLU A 117 5.69 -6.00 9.26
N TYR A 118 6.24 -5.09 8.43
CA TYR A 118 5.44 -4.29 7.50
C TYR A 118 4.65 -5.16 6.51
N GLN A 119 5.30 -6.14 5.86
CA GLN A 119 4.64 -7.02 4.89
C GLN A 119 3.52 -7.84 5.54
N LYS A 120 3.73 -8.29 6.79
CA LYS A 120 2.72 -8.98 7.57
C LYS A 120 1.54 -8.08 7.89
N LEU A 121 1.79 -6.88 8.42
CA LEU A 121 0.77 -5.87 8.72
C LEU A 121 -0.06 -5.54 7.46
N LEU A 122 0.62 -5.34 6.33
CA LEU A 122 -0.03 -5.05 5.06
C LEU A 122 -0.93 -6.21 4.63
N LYS A 123 -0.41 -7.45 4.59
CA LYS A 123 -1.12 -8.62 4.06
C LYS A 123 -2.26 -9.08 4.96
N GLU A 124 -2.02 -9.12 6.27
CA GLU A 124 -2.94 -9.73 7.24
C GLU A 124 -3.96 -8.74 7.82
N GLU A 125 -3.64 -7.44 7.86
CA GLU A 125 -4.51 -6.46 8.52
C GLU A 125 -4.99 -5.36 7.56
N ILE A 126 -4.07 -4.64 6.90
CA ILE A 126 -4.46 -3.46 6.09
C ILE A 126 -5.23 -3.87 4.83
N ARG A 127 -4.73 -4.85 4.05
CA ARG A 127 -5.41 -5.31 2.83
C ARG A 127 -6.84 -5.79 3.11
N PRO A 128 -7.10 -6.64 4.13
CA PRO A 128 -8.47 -7.01 4.50
C PRO A 128 -9.34 -5.83 4.94
N ALA A 129 -8.78 -4.85 5.67
CA ALA A 129 -9.53 -3.68 6.13
C ALA A 129 -9.93 -2.74 4.99
N LEU A 130 -9.18 -2.73 3.87
CA LEU A 130 -9.44 -1.87 2.70
C LEU A 130 -10.19 -2.59 1.56
N LYS A 131 -10.53 -3.87 1.72
CA LYS A 131 -11.12 -4.70 0.64
C LYS A 131 -12.34 -4.07 -0.06
N ASP A 132 -13.14 -3.29 0.66
CA ASP A 132 -14.40 -2.73 0.16
C ASP A 132 -14.18 -1.56 -0.81
N ILE A 133 -13.00 -0.94 -0.79
CA ILE A 133 -12.65 0.20 -1.66
C ILE A 133 -11.65 -0.16 -2.75
N VAL A 134 -10.98 -1.30 -2.65
CA VAL A 134 -9.95 -1.72 -3.61
C VAL A 134 -10.61 -2.19 -4.92
N TRP A 135 -10.15 -1.63 -6.03
CA TRP A 135 -10.43 -2.16 -7.36
C TRP A 135 -9.42 -3.24 -7.75
N ALA A 136 -8.12 -2.95 -7.64
CA ALA A 136 -7.04 -3.89 -7.90
C ALA A 136 -5.75 -3.50 -7.17
N TRP A 137 -5.04 -4.49 -6.62
CA TRP A 137 -3.67 -4.36 -6.10
C TRP A 137 -2.66 -4.52 -7.24
N GLN A 138 -1.57 -3.74 -7.21
CA GLN A 138 -0.51 -3.82 -8.23
C GLN A 138 0.55 -4.92 -7.96
N ASP A 139 0.47 -5.64 -6.84
CA ASP A 139 1.54 -6.54 -6.39
C ASP A 139 1.17 -8.03 -6.48
N ASP A 140 -0.04 -8.35 -6.95
CA ASP A 140 -0.56 -9.73 -6.93
C ASP A 140 0.03 -10.63 -8.04
N GLU A 141 0.84 -10.10 -8.95
CA GLU A 141 1.40 -10.85 -10.08
C GLU A 141 2.77 -11.51 -9.82
N GLN A 142 3.45 -11.23 -8.70
CA GLN A 142 4.82 -11.74 -8.45
C GLN A 142 4.91 -13.01 -7.58
N GLN A 143 3.79 -13.58 -7.12
CA GLN A 143 3.80 -14.81 -6.30
C GLN A 143 3.73 -16.13 -7.12
N SER A 144 3.64 -16.06 -8.45
CA SER A 144 3.46 -17.26 -9.30
C SER A 144 4.75 -17.93 -9.81
N GLN A 145 5.92 -17.63 -9.23
CA GLN A 145 7.16 -18.37 -9.54
C GLN A 145 7.56 -19.32 -8.39
N GLU A 146 6.66 -20.23 -8.01
CA GLU A 146 7.12 -21.49 -7.42
C GLU A 146 7.69 -22.36 -8.56
N PRO A 147 8.95 -22.81 -8.49
CA PRO A 147 9.46 -23.78 -9.45
C PRO A 147 8.57 -25.03 -9.37
N PRO A 148 8.21 -25.66 -10.51
CA PRO A 148 7.41 -26.87 -10.49
C PRO A 148 8.10 -27.93 -9.62
N PRO A 149 7.34 -28.69 -8.81
CA PRO A 149 7.93 -29.71 -7.95
C PRO A 149 8.71 -30.72 -8.80
N PRO A 150 9.88 -31.19 -8.33
CA PRO A 150 10.67 -32.15 -9.08
C PRO A 150 9.83 -33.40 -9.36
N GLN A 151 9.60 -33.68 -10.65
CA GLN A 151 8.94 -34.90 -11.07
C GLN A 151 9.82 -36.07 -10.61
N GLN A 152 9.34 -36.82 -9.61
CA GLN A 152 9.95 -38.09 -9.25
C GLN A 152 9.81 -39.01 -10.46
N GLN A 153 10.91 -39.22 -11.17
CA GLN A 153 11.03 -40.32 -12.13
C GLN A 153 10.67 -41.59 -11.35
N GLN A 154 9.50 -42.15 -11.65
CA GLN A 154 9.17 -43.50 -11.25
C GLN A 154 10.26 -44.41 -11.81
N GLN A 155 11.16 -44.85 -10.93
CA GLN A 155 11.81 -46.12 -11.09
C GLN A 155 10.71 -47.18 -11.11
N GLN A 156 10.16 -47.45 -12.30
CA GLN A 156 9.69 -48.79 -12.60
C GLN A 156 10.94 -49.66 -12.79
N GLN A 157 11.58 -49.98 -11.66
CA GLN A 157 12.20 -51.29 -11.51
C GLN A 157 11.05 -52.25 -11.21
N GLN A 158 10.63 -53.00 -12.23
CA GLN A 158 9.84 -54.24 -12.22
C GLN A 158 9.51 -54.47 -13.71
N SER A 159 10.01 -55.48 -14.42
CA SER A 159 10.62 -56.75 -14.09
C SER A 159 11.46 -57.24 -15.27
#